data_AF-A0A971GRG4-F1
#
_entry.id   AF-A0A971GRG4-F1
#
_cell.length_a   1.000
_cell.length_b   1.000
_cell.length_c   1.000
_cell.angle_alpha   90.00
_cell.angle_beta   90.00
_cell.angle_gamma   90.00
#
_symmetry.space_group_name_H-M   'P 1'
#
loop_
_entity.id
_entity.type
_entity.pdbx_description
1 polymer ?
#
loop_
_entity_poly.entity_id
_entity_poly.type
_entity_poly.pdbx_seq_one_letter_code
_entity_poly.pdbx_strand_id
1 'polypeptide(L)' 'MALEELQNAEDTVVESNSTKVVYTKELEEFIGQMTLDYSDSWFNKGFRLTNSAN' A
#
# COMPACT_ATOMS: atom_id res chain seq x y z
N MET A 1 -8.08 0.37 -2.84
CA MET A 1 -7.62 0.76 -1.48
C MET A 1 -8.81 1.32 -0.74
N ALA A 2 -9.00 0.89 0.51
CA ALA A 2 -10.05 1.36 1.39
C ALA A 2 -9.43 1.65 2.77
N LEU A 3 -10.06 2.54 3.55
CA LEU A 3 -9.73 2.70 4.96
C LEU A 3 -10.29 1.50 5.70
N GLU A 4 -9.42 0.81 6.43
CA GLU A 4 -9.78 -0.36 7.21
C GLU A 4 -9.37 -0.12 8.66
N GLU A 5 -10.30 -0.35 9.58
CA GLU A 5 -10.06 -0.20 11.02
C GLU A 5 -9.74 -1.54 11.69
N LEU A 6 -10.08 -2.66 11.03
CA LEU A 6 -9.89 -4.01 11.54
C LEU A 6 -8.80 -4.75 10.75
N GLN A 7 -7.73 -5.12 11.44
CA GLN A 7 -6.69 -5.98 10.88
C GLN A 7 -7.09 -7.46 11.04
N ASN A 8 -7.02 -8.26 9.97
CA ASN A 8 -7.17 -9.72 10.08
C ASN A 8 -5.85 -10.35 10.54
N ALA A 9 -5.94 -11.50 11.22
CA ALA A 9 -4.76 -12.18 11.79
C ALA A 9 -3.71 -12.61 10.75
N GLU A 10 -4.10 -12.75 9.48
CA GLU A 10 -3.23 -13.18 8.39
C GLU A 10 -2.77 -12.03 7.48
N ASP A 11 -3.15 -10.79 7.81
CA ASP A 11 -2.74 -9.63 7.04
C ASP A 11 -1.31 -9.22 7.38
N THR A 12 -0.55 -8.87 6.33
CA THR A 12 0.75 -8.21 6.47
C THR A 12 0.53 -6.72 6.73
N VAL A 13 1.29 -6.16 7.67
CA VAL A 13 1.28 -4.73 7.99
C VAL A 13 2.64 -4.13 7.68
N VAL A 14 2.64 -3.10 6.83
CA VAL A 14 3.82 -2.31 6.52
C VAL A 14 3.57 -0.86 6.91
N GLU A 15 4.53 -0.26 7.62
CA GLU A 15 4.48 1.13 8.02
C GLU A 15 5.35 1.98 7.11
N SER A 16 4.79 3.05 6.55
CA SER A 16 5.51 4.03 5.72
C SER A 16 4.99 5.43 6.01
N ASN A 17 5.87 6.37 6.34
CA ASN A 17 5.53 7.77 6.61
C ASN A 17 4.37 7.94 7.62
N SER A 18 4.43 7.21 8.73
CA SER A 18 3.39 7.17 9.79
C SER A 18 2.00 6.68 9.32
N THR A 19 1.92 6.12 8.11
CA THR A 19 0.73 5.45 7.59
C THR A 19 0.95 3.95 7.63
N LYS A 20 -0.03 3.22 8.17
CA LYS A 20 -0.04 1.76 8.16
C LYS A 20 -0.80 1.27 6.95
N VAL A 21 -0.16 0.42 6.16
CA VAL A 21 -0.75 -0.26 5.02
C VAL A 21 -0.94 -1.72 5.40
N VAL A 22 -2.14 -2.23 5.20
CA VAL A 22 -2.51 -3.61 5.51
C VAL A 22 -2.90 -4.29 4.20
N TYR A 23 -2.38 -5.48 3.97
CA TYR A 23 -2.72 -6.27 2.79
C TYR A 23 -2.67 -7.77 3.09
N THR A 24 -3.43 -8.55 2.32
CA THR A 24 -3.50 -10.00 2.48
C THR A 24 -2.21 -10.67 2.02
N LYS A 25 -1.83 -11.77 2.67
CA LYS A 25 -0.61 -12.53 2.34
C LYS A 25 -0.52 -12.95 0.87
N GLU A 26 -1.65 -13.20 0.21
CA GLU A 26 -1.72 -13.55 -1.22
C GLU A 26 -1.18 -12.45 -2.13
N LEU A 27 -1.21 -11.20 -1.68
CA LEU A 27 -0.71 -10.05 -2.43
C LEU A 27 0.80 -9.85 -2.28
N GLU A 28 1.45 -10.46 -1.28
CA GLU A 28 2.87 -10.27 -0.95
C GLU A 28 3.78 -10.47 -2.18
N GLU A 29 3.53 -11.51 -2.98
CA GLU A 29 4.33 -11.79 -4.19
C GLU A 29 4.22 -10.71 -5.26
N PHE A 30 3.12 -9.94 -5.26
CA PHE A 30 2.85 -8.89 -6.24
C PHE A 30 3.32 -7.52 -5.77
N ILE A 31 3.14 -7.22 -4.47
CA ILE A 31 3.35 -5.86 -3.94
C ILE A 31 4.56 -5.73 -3.01
N GLY A 32 5.20 -6.83 -2.61
CA GLY A 32 6.33 -6.81 -1.66
C GLY A 32 7.57 -6.04 -2.16
N GLN A 33 7.69 -5.81 -3.47
CA GLN A 33 8.74 -4.98 -4.09
C GLN A 33 8.22 -3.63 -4.61
N MET A 34 6.94 -3.34 -4.40
CA MET A 34 6.32 -2.11 -4.88
C MET A 34 6.47 -0.97 -3.87
N THR A 35 6.56 0.24 -4.38
CA THR A 35 6.55 1.49 -3.61
C THR A 35 5.15 2.10 -3.68
N LEU A 36 4.64 2.55 -2.54
CA LEU A 36 3.36 3.24 -2.44
C LEU A 36 3.61 4.74 -2.23
N ASP A 37 3.25 5.54 -3.23
CA ASP A 37 3.35 6.99 -3.21
C ASP A 37 1.97 7.64 -3.14
N TYR A 38 1.88 8.82 -2.52
CA TYR A 38 0.66 9.64 -2.55
C TYR A 38 0.88 10.88 -3.42
N SER A 39 0.03 11.06 -4.43
CA SER A 39 -0.03 12.27 -5.26
C SER A 39 -1.12 13.20 -4.74
N ASP A 40 -0.76 14.43 -4.39
CA ASP A 40 -1.70 15.50 -4.03
C ASP A 40 -1.99 16.46 -5.21
N SER A 41 -1.69 16.04 -6.45
CA SER A 41 -1.95 16.84 -7.64
C SER A 41 -3.45 17.01 -7.89
N TRP A 42 -3.87 18.14 -8.46
CA TRP A 42 -5.28 18.40 -8.78
C TRP A 42 -5.89 17.38 -9.75
N PHE A 43 -5.07 16.78 -10.61
CA PHE A 43 -5.40 15.64 -11.45
C PHE A 43 -4.70 14.39 -10.89
N ASN A 44 -5.38 13.24 -10.92
CA ASN A 44 -4.87 11.97 -10.37
C ASN A 44 -4.38 12.08 -8.91
N LYS A 45 -5.17 12.77 -8.07
CA LYS A 45 -4.99 12.75 -6.61
C LYS A 45 -5.24 11.35 -6.08
N GLY A 46 -4.33 10.84 -5.26
CA GLY A 46 -4.50 9.54 -4.62
C GLY A 46 -3.21 8.75 -4.52
N PHE A 47 -3.36 7.50 -4.14
CA PHE A 47 -2.26 6.56 -3.97
C PHE A 47 -1.87 5.89 -5.29
N ARG A 48 -0.56 5.78 -5.51
CA ARG A 48 0.03 5.14 -6.68
C ARG A 48 0.98 4.05 -6.20
N LEU A 49 0.77 2.84 -6.70
CA LEU A 49 1.70 1.74 -6.57
C LEU A 49 2.64 1.76 -7.78
N THR A 50 3.95 1.79 -7.53
CA THR A 50 4.99 1.74 -8.55
C THR A 50 5.92 0.57 -8.25
N ASN A 51 6.42 -0.10 -9.28
CA ASN A 51 7.47 -1.08 -9.10
C ASN A 51 8.80 -0.34 -9.28
N SER A 52 9.67 -0.36 -8.27
CA SER A 52 11.00 0.27 -8.36
C SER A 52 12.01 -0.59 -9.16
N ALA A 53 11.59 -1.74 -9.68
CA ALA A 53 12.39 -2.55 -10.60
C ALA A 53 12.24 -2.06 -12.06
N ASN A 54 13.14 -1.17 -12.48
CA ASN A 54 13.48 -0.71 -13.84
C ASN A 54 12.34 -0.20 -14.76
#